data_AF-A0A813JPJ7-F1
#
_entry.id   AF-A0A813JPJ7-F1
#
_cell.length_a   1.000
_cell.length_b   1.000
_cell.length_c   1.000
_cell.angle_alpha   90.00
_cell.angle_beta   90.00
_cell.angle_gamma   90.00
#
_symmetry.space_group_name_H-M   'P 1'
#
loop_
_entity.id
_entity.type
_entity.pdbx_description
1 polymer ?
#
loop_
_entity_poly.entity_id
_entity_poly.type
_entity_poly.pdbx_seq_one_letter_code
_entity_poly.pdbx_strand_id
1 'polypeptide(L)'
;MATLEAWYMAVEVKDQTAENRLCPNQPVTKEEIADLGVLSWHVPPTGEYPAKAVPWNPSDIPDPVLAAVRTKRGYNYADIITCSEECLPDYHNKLKDFFKEHIHSDEEVRYIIKGSGYFDVRDRADRWIRIKLDAGDLIVLPEGIYHRFTMDSRNFTQAMRLFKGEPVWTPINRPADENLSRQRYLERFSALEEEKLLRETLAGSLRCWYQQGWCLGSSGSMAALLGPECNRNAPMLVTPSGVPKEQLAPEDLFLQSILGNELLKVPPARPGRPELKVSDSGPLFAAVFKERPDVRAICHIHSVASVLAARNCTDDVLRVSDLEMIKGLGIAGDGILEVPIIRNMPTEPELVPAVIKALKEHPSAPAILVRNHGAYIFGRNAEKAKIATECLDFIFQ
;
A
#
# COMPACT_ATOMS: atom_id res chain seq x y z
N MET A 1 11.76 -4.33 25.43
CA MET A 1 11.84 -5.10 24.18
C MET A 1 13.00 -4.51 23.38
N ALA A 2 13.97 -5.32 22.94
CA ALA A 2 15.00 -4.80 22.06
C ALA A 2 14.35 -4.42 20.72
N THR A 3 14.60 -3.20 20.26
CA THR A 3 14.14 -2.70 18.96
C THR A 3 15.15 -3.09 17.90
N LEU A 4 14.70 -3.78 16.85
CA LEU A 4 15.49 -4.09 15.66
C LEU A 4 16.05 -2.77 15.09
N GLU A 5 17.36 -2.70 14.91
CA GLU A 5 18.01 -1.49 14.41
C GLU A 5 18.23 -1.57 12.90
N ALA A 6 17.78 -0.56 12.15
CA ALA A 6 17.99 -0.47 10.72
C ALA A 6 18.21 0.98 10.25
N TRP A 7 18.94 1.15 9.15
CA TRP A 7 19.31 2.44 8.59
C TRP A 7 19.64 2.37 7.10
N TYR A 8 19.54 3.51 6.42
CA TYR A 8 20.02 3.62 5.03
C TYR A 8 21.54 3.65 4.96
N MET A 9 22.07 3.02 3.91
CA MET A 9 23.51 2.94 3.64
C MET A 9 23.96 3.88 2.52
N ALA A 10 25.25 4.20 2.53
CA ALA A 10 25.93 4.74 1.36
C ALA A 10 25.95 3.72 0.20
N VAL A 11 25.95 4.21 -1.05
CA VAL A 11 25.99 3.35 -2.25
C VAL A 11 27.31 2.58 -2.34
N GLU A 12 28.43 3.25 -2.06
CA GLU A 12 29.75 2.63 -2.02
C GLU A 12 30.07 2.15 -0.60
N VAL A 13 30.42 0.87 -0.49
CA VAL A 13 30.79 0.22 0.76
C VAL A 13 32.23 -0.26 0.66
N LYS A 14 33.17 0.43 1.33
CA LYS A 14 34.59 0.04 1.35
C LYS A 14 34.84 -1.17 2.25
N ASP A 15 34.17 -1.19 3.40
CA ASP A 15 34.20 -2.30 4.36
C ASP A 15 32.76 -2.73 4.62
N GLN A 16 32.40 -3.91 4.10
CA GLN A 16 31.07 -4.47 4.26
C GLN A 16 30.70 -4.77 5.71
N THR A 17 31.69 -5.00 6.58
CA THR A 17 31.49 -5.39 7.99
C THR A 17 31.30 -4.19 8.93
N ALA A 18 31.60 -2.97 8.47
CA ALA A 18 31.33 -1.73 9.19
C ALA A 18 29.85 -1.35 9.13
N GLU A 19 29.37 -0.41 9.96
CA GLU A 19 27.95 -0.03 9.96
C GLU A 19 27.49 0.66 8.67
N ASN A 20 28.37 1.40 7.98
CA ASN A 20 28.09 2.09 6.71
C ASN A 20 26.85 3.00 6.72
N ARG A 21 26.56 3.64 7.87
CA ARG A 21 25.47 4.63 7.98
C ARG A 21 25.71 5.84 7.07
N LEU A 22 24.63 6.43 6.57
CA LEU A 22 24.69 7.76 5.99
C LEU A 22 25.15 8.80 7.02
N CYS A 23 25.71 9.91 6.54
CA CYS A 23 26.02 11.09 7.35
C CYS A 23 25.34 12.32 6.72
N PRO A 24 24.26 12.86 7.33
CA PRO A 24 23.66 12.44 8.61
C PRO A 24 22.97 11.06 8.54
N ASN A 25 22.85 10.40 9.69
CA ASN A 25 22.19 9.09 9.79
C ASN A 25 20.71 9.19 9.41
N GLN A 26 20.22 8.19 8.68
CA GLN A 26 18.82 8.07 8.31
C GLN A 26 18.30 6.69 8.79
N PRO A 27 17.69 6.62 9.99
CA PRO A 27 17.15 5.37 10.52
C PRO A 27 15.92 4.91 9.74
N VAL A 28 15.63 3.61 9.79
CA VAL A 28 14.45 2.99 9.21
C VAL A 28 13.65 2.31 10.32
N THR A 29 12.34 2.54 10.37
CA THR A 29 11.48 1.96 11.39
C THR A 29 11.13 0.50 11.10
N LYS A 30 10.65 -0.22 12.12
CA LYS A 30 10.18 -1.60 11.94
C LYS A 30 9.00 -1.67 10.97
N GLU A 31 8.14 -0.66 10.97
CA GLU A 31 6.99 -0.55 10.08
C GLU A 31 7.43 -0.35 8.63
N GLU A 32 8.43 0.50 8.37
CA GLU A 32 8.99 0.70 7.03
C GLU A 32 9.65 -0.58 6.48
N ILE A 33 10.32 -1.35 7.33
CA ILE A 33 10.86 -2.67 6.96
C ILE A 33 9.73 -3.67 6.67
N ALA A 34 8.67 -3.66 7.48
CA ALA A 34 7.50 -4.52 7.28
C ALA A 34 6.72 -4.18 5.99
N ASP A 35 6.73 -2.92 5.56
CA ASP A 35 6.17 -2.46 4.28
C ASP A 35 6.91 -3.06 3.05
N LEU A 36 8.13 -3.57 3.24
CA LEU A 36 8.90 -4.35 2.25
C LEU A 36 8.65 -5.87 2.38
N GLY A 37 7.74 -6.28 3.26
CA GLY A 37 7.44 -7.68 3.54
C GLY A 37 8.41 -8.38 4.48
N VAL A 38 9.41 -7.67 4.99
CA VAL A 38 10.39 -8.23 5.94
C VAL A 38 9.78 -8.24 7.34
N LEU A 39 9.69 -9.42 7.93
CA LEU A 39 9.10 -9.60 9.27
C LEU A 39 10.18 -9.85 10.30
N SER A 40 9.98 -9.35 11.52
CA SER A 40 10.93 -9.53 12.61
C SER A 40 10.30 -9.70 13.99
N TRP A 41 10.96 -10.54 14.80
CA TRP A 41 10.67 -10.80 16.21
C TRP A 41 11.95 -10.81 17.01
N HIS A 42 11.86 -10.49 18.29
CA HIS A 42 12.94 -10.68 19.24
C HIS A 42 12.53 -11.76 20.26
N VAL A 43 13.29 -12.86 20.27
CA VAL A 43 13.08 -14.06 21.08
C VAL A 43 14.41 -14.41 21.73
N PRO A 44 14.66 -14.03 22.99
CA PRO A 44 15.92 -14.35 23.65
C PRO A 44 16.18 -15.88 23.64
N PRO A 45 17.36 -16.35 23.25
CA PRO A 45 17.64 -17.79 23.21
C PRO A 45 17.71 -18.37 24.62
N THR A 46 16.83 -19.32 24.97
CA THR A 46 16.71 -19.84 26.35
C THR A 46 17.25 -21.26 26.56
N GLY A 47 17.62 -21.97 25.49
CA GLY A 47 18.02 -23.38 25.58
C GLY A 47 18.97 -23.84 24.48
N GLU A 48 19.21 -25.14 24.45
CA GLU A 48 19.96 -25.79 23.37
C GLU A 48 19.03 -26.08 22.19
N TYR A 49 19.54 -25.84 20.98
CA TYR A 49 18.82 -26.10 19.74
C TYR A 49 19.49 -27.25 18.99
N PRO A 50 18.72 -28.16 18.36
CA PRO A 50 19.29 -29.28 17.63
C PRO A 50 20.08 -28.79 16.41
N ALA A 51 21.25 -29.36 16.15
CA ALA A 51 22.08 -28.99 14.99
C ALA A 51 21.35 -29.16 13.64
N LYS A 52 20.46 -30.15 13.55
CA LYS A 52 19.55 -30.37 12.42
C LYS A 52 18.29 -31.09 12.92
N ALA A 53 17.12 -30.66 12.48
CA ALA A 53 15.84 -31.28 12.81
C ALA A 53 14.89 -31.32 11.60
N VAL A 54 14.51 -32.54 11.20
CA VAL A 54 13.62 -32.79 10.04
C VAL A 54 12.76 -34.05 10.32
N PRO A 55 11.43 -33.91 10.50
CA PRO A 55 10.69 -32.66 10.67
C PRO A 55 11.03 -32.02 12.02
N TRP A 56 11.08 -30.70 12.07
CA TRP A 56 11.27 -29.99 13.34
C TRP A 56 9.94 -29.92 14.11
N ASN A 57 9.86 -30.64 15.24
CA ASN A 57 8.64 -30.74 16.05
C ASN A 57 8.53 -29.51 16.96
N PRO A 58 7.35 -28.87 17.11
CA PRO A 58 7.21 -27.72 18.00
C PRO A 58 7.54 -28.04 19.46
N SER A 59 7.41 -29.30 19.88
CA SER A 59 7.84 -29.77 21.21
C SER A 59 9.36 -29.66 21.44
N ASP A 60 10.15 -29.59 20.38
CA ASP A 60 11.63 -29.46 20.44
C ASP A 60 12.06 -27.99 20.62
N ILE A 61 11.11 -27.04 20.65
CA ILE A 61 11.38 -25.61 20.71
C ILE A 61 11.15 -25.10 22.12
N PRO A 62 12.20 -24.68 22.84
CA PRO A 62 12.03 -24.15 24.20
C PRO A 62 11.29 -22.80 24.21
N ASP A 63 11.33 -22.05 23.10
CA ASP A 63 10.78 -20.69 23.01
C ASP A 63 9.36 -20.64 22.40
N PRO A 64 8.33 -20.24 23.16
CA PRO A 64 6.95 -20.21 22.68
C PRO A 64 6.70 -19.31 21.47
N VAL A 65 7.42 -18.18 21.38
CA VAL A 65 7.28 -17.24 20.25
C VAL A 65 7.83 -17.85 18.96
N LEU A 66 9.00 -18.49 19.02
CA LEU A 66 9.60 -19.18 17.89
C LEU A 66 8.70 -20.35 17.44
N ALA A 67 8.15 -21.12 18.39
CA ALA A 67 7.21 -22.20 18.12
C ALA A 67 5.92 -21.70 17.45
N ALA A 68 5.39 -20.55 17.88
CA ALA A 68 4.22 -19.92 17.29
C ALA A 68 4.50 -19.43 15.85
N VAL A 69 5.64 -18.78 15.61
CA VAL A 69 6.03 -18.33 14.26
C VAL A 69 6.21 -19.53 13.33
N ARG A 70 6.94 -20.56 13.76
CA ARG A 70 7.11 -21.83 13.04
C ARG A 70 5.77 -22.43 12.65
N THR A 71 4.86 -22.59 13.62
CA THR A 71 3.57 -23.23 13.40
C THR A 71 2.69 -22.42 12.46
N LYS A 72 2.58 -21.10 12.68
CA LYS A 72 1.79 -20.19 11.85
C LYS A 72 2.29 -20.14 10.41
N ARG A 73 3.60 -20.25 10.21
CA ARG A 73 4.23 -20.15 8.88
C ARG A 73 4.49 -21.50 8.20
N GLY A 74 4.32 -22.60 8.92
CA GLY A 74 4.49 -23.96 8.40
C GLY A 74 5.95 -24.37 8.19
N TYR A 75 6.88 -23.81 8.96
CA TYR A 75 8.29 -24.20 8.89
C TYR A 75 8.47 -25.59 9.49
N ASN A 76 8.84 -26.58 8.68
CA ASN A 76 8.99 -27.97 9.10
C ASN A 76 10.43 -28.49 8.98
N TYR A 77 11.34 -27.65 8.50
CA TYR A 77 12.78 -27.89 8.44
C TYR A 77 13.52 -26.86 9.29
N ALA A 78 14.51 -27.31 10.07
CA ALA A 78 15.48 -26.42 10.72
C ALA A 78 16.89 -27.03 10.76
N ASP A 79 17.90 -26.18 10.64
CA ASP A 79 19.28 -26.53 10.95
C ASP A 79 20.06 -25.32 11.50
N ILE A 80 21.23 -25.58 12.09
CA ILE A 80 22.10 -24.56 12.66
C ILE A 80 23.34 -24.42 11.79
N ILE A 81 23.62 -23.19 11.38
CA ILE A 81 24.88 -22.79 10.75
C ILE A 81 25.67 -21.91 11.71
N THR A 82 26.97 -22.19 11.82
CA THR A 82 27.91 -21.32 12.55
C THR A 82 28.87 -20.70 11.54
N CYS A 83 28.74 -19.39 11.34
CA CYS A 83 29.57 -18.60 10.46
C CYS A 83 30.73 -18.01 11.27
N SER A 84 31.88 -18.68 11.20
CA SER A 84 33.18 -18.22 11.66
C SER A 84 34.25 -18.83 10.75
N GLU A 85 35.46 -18.25 10.76
CA GLU A 85 36.58 -18.77 9.96
C GLU A 85 36.91 -20.23 10.32
N GLU A 86 36.76 -20.59 11.59
CA GLU A 86 37.03 -21.95 12.10
C GLU A 86 35.92 -22.95 11.76
N CYS A 87 34.65 -22.53 11.77
CA CYS A 87 33.51 -23.45 11.72
C CYS A 87 32.87 -23.58 10.32
N LEU A 88 33.08 -22.60 9.43
CA LEU A 88 32.42 -22.58 8.12
C LEU A 88 33.38 -23.06 7.01
N PRO A 89 33.11 -24.20 6.36
CA PRO A 89 33.91 -24.64 5.22
C PRO A 89 33.86 -23.62 4.09
N ASP A 90 35.01 -23.34 3.47
CA ASP A 90 35.16 -22.34 2.39
C ASP A 90 34.68 -20.93 2.80
N TYR A 91 34.96 -20.55 4.05
CA TYR A 91 34.49 -19.33 4.72
C TYR A 91 34.55 -18.08 3.83
N HIS A 92 35.71 -17.76 3.25
CA HIS A 92 35.89 -16.53 2.48
C HIS A 92 35.06 -16.50 1.19
N ASN A 93 34.89 -17.62 0.49
CA ASN A 93 34.08 -17.65 -0.72
C ASN A 93 32.59 -17.63 -0.37
N LYS A 94 32.17 -18.36 0.66
CA LYS A 94 30.78 -18.29 1.15
C LYS A 94 30.38 -16.88 1.58
N LEU A 95 31.25 -16.14 2.26
CA LEU A 95 30.97 -14.75 2.61
C LEU A 95 30.82 -13.85 1.37
N LYS A 96 31.60 -14.10 0.30
CA LYS A 96 31.42 -13.37 -0.97
C LYS A 96 30.08 -13.71 -1.61
N ASP A 97 29.68 -14.98 -1.60
CA ASP A 97 28.39 -15.42 -2.15
C ASP A 97 27.22 -14.86 -1.37
N PHE A 98 27.28 -14.89 -0.03
CA PHE A 98 26.26 -14.30 0.84
C PHE A 98 26.13 -12.79 0.65
N PHE A 99 27.25 -12.10 0.41
CA PHE A 99 27.24 -10.65 0.23
C PHE A 99 26.91 -10.20 -1.20
N LYS A 100 27.01 -11.09 -2.19
CA LYS A 100 26.56 -10.79 -3.54
C LYS A 100 25.05 -10.58 -3.53
N GLU A 101 24.55 -9.51 -4.12
CA GLU A 101 23.11 -9.21 -4.15
C GLU A 101 22.33 -10.29 -4.92
N HIS A 102 21.32 -10.88 -4.26
CA HIS A 102 20.54 -11.97 -4.81
C HIS A 102 19.09 -11.98 -4.30
N ILE A 103 18.28 -12.86 -4.91
CA ILE A 103 16.95 -13.26 -4.44
C ILE A 103 16.91 -14.77 -4.19
N HIS A 104 15.86 -15.21 -3.50
CA HIS A 104 15.46 -16.61 -3.41
C HIS A 104 14.02 -16.81 -3.90
N SER A 105 13.72 -18.04 -4.34
CA SER A 105 12.37 -18.46 -4.73
C SER A 105 11.48 -18.87 -3.55
N ASP A 106 12.04 -18.86 -2.34
CA ASP A 106 11.37 -19.12 -1.08
C ASP A 106 11.74 -18.02 -0.07
N GLU A 107 11.11 -18.06 1.10
CA GLU A 107 11.46 -17.15 2.20
C GLU A 107 12.85 -17.47 2.77
N GLU A 108 13.66 -16.44 3.01
CA GLU A 108 14.90 -16.58 3.75
C GLU A 108 14.63 -16.27 5.23
N VAL A 109 14.64 -17.32 6.06
CA VAL A 109 14.36 -17.20 7.50
C VAL A 109 15.63 -17.46 8.30
N ARG A 110 15.97 -16.54 9.22
CA ARG A 110 17.13 -16.66 10.11
C ARG A 110 16.77 -16.25 11.52
N TYR A 111 17.08 -17.12 12.47
CA TYR A 111 17.03 -16.83 13.89
C TYR A 111 18.44 -16.83 14.47
N ILE A 112 18.92 -15.68 14.93
CA ILE A 112 20.28 -15.55 15.47
C ILE A 112 20.32 -16.12 16.88
N ILE A 113 21.06 -17.21 17.08
CA ILE A 113 21.25 -17.84 18.40
C ILE A 113 22.41 -17.17 19.14
N LYS A 114 23.51 -16.88 18.44
CA LYS A 114 24.71 -16.23 19.01
C LYS A 114 25.35 -15.30 17.99
N GLY A 115 26.10 -14.31 18.49
CA GLY A 115 26.79 -13.36 17.62
C GLY A 115 25.81 -12.42 16.91
N SER A 116 26.17 -12.02 15.70
CA SER A 116 25.50 -10.92 14.99
C SER A 116 25.99 -10.70 13.56
N GLY A 117 25.15 -10.05 12.78
CA GLY A 117 25.49 -9.64 11.42
C GLY A 117 24.49 -8.66 10.84
N TYR A 118 24.64 -8.41 9.54
CA TYR A 118 23.81 -7.50 8.78
C TYR A 118 23.10 -8.23 7.65
N PHE A 119 21.81 -7.99 7.54
CA PHE A 119 21.07 -8.20 6.30
C PHE A 119 20.85 -6.84 5.64
N ASP A 120 21.32 -6.70 4.41
CA ASP A 120 20.98 -5.54 3.59
C ASP A 120 19.83 -5.92 2.66
N VAL A 121 18.80 -5.08 2.58
CA VAL A 121 17.65 -5.25 1.68
C VAL A 121 17.46 -4.01 0.82
N ARG A 122 16.91 -4.18 -0.39
CA ARG A 122 16.52 -3.05 -1.24
C ARG A 122 15.19 -2.46 -0.79
N ASP A 123 15.15 -1.15 -0.62
CA ASP A 123 13.90 -0.40 -0.55
C ASP A 123 13.23 -0.32 -1.94
N ARG A 124 12.07 0.33 -2.02
CA ARG A 124 11.31 0.48 -3.27
C ARG A 124 11.99 1.40 -4.29
N ALA A 125 12.84 2.31 -3.84
CA ALA A 125 13.67 3.19 -4.66
C ALA A 125 15.03 2.55 -5.00
N ASP A 126 15.17 1.24 -4.76
CA ASP A 126 16.37 0.46 -5.00
C ASP A 126 17.59 0.97 -4.21
N ARG A 127 17.38 1.51 -3.00
CA ARG A 127 18.43 1.90 -2.05
C ARG A 127 18.65 0.82 -1.01
N TRP A 128 19.87 0.74 -0.49
CA TRP A 128 20.20 -0.23 0.56
C TRP A 128 19.73 0.24 1.94
N ILE A 129 18.98 -0.62 2.61
CA ILE A 129 18.69 -0.56 4.05
C ILE A 129 19.48 -1.68 4.71
N ARG A 130 20.31 -1.34 5.69
CA ARG A 130 21.01 -2.29 6.55
C ARG A 130 20.17 -2.58 7.78
N ILE A 131 19.96 -3.86 8.07
CA ILE A 131 19.26 -4.37 9.24
C ILE A 131 20.29 -5.11 10.10
N LYS A 132 20.52 -4.63 11.32
CA LYS A 132 21.38 -5.30 12.29
C LYS A 132 20.61 -6.37 13.02
N LEU A 133 21.17 -7.57 13.08
CA LEU A 133 20.65 -8.68 13.87
C LEU A 133 21.65 -9.04 14.97
N ASP A 134 21.16 -9.14 16.19
CA ASP A 134 21.85 -9.65 17.36
C ASP A 134 21.21 -10.97 17.83
N ALA A 135 21.85 -11.64 18.79
CA ALA A 135 21.29 -12.84 19.41
C ALA A 135 19.86 -12.60 19.92
N GLY A 136 18.97 -13.49 19.52
CA GLY A 136 17.54 -13.44 19.77
C GLY A 136 16.71 -12.84 18.64
N ASP A 137 17.31 -12.23 17.63
CA ASP A 137 16.55 -11.69 16.50
C ASP A 137 16.19 -12.79 15.50
N LEU A 138 14.90 -12.86 15.17
CA LEU A 138 14.33 -13.68 14.11
C LEU A 138 13.89 -12.76 12.97
N ILE A 139 14.43 -12.97 11.78
CA ILE A 139 14.05 -12.27 10.55
C ILE A 139 13.47 -13.24 9.52
N VAL A 140 12.48 -12.76 8.76
CA VAL A 140 11.95 -13.42 7.56
C VAL A 140 12.03 -12.44 6.41
N LEU A 141 12.84 -12.75 5.40
CA LEU A 141 12.86 -12.05 4.13
C LEU A 141 11.89 -12.74 3.16
N PRO A 142 10.98 -12.00 2.50
CA PRO A 142 10.00 -12.60 1.60
C PRO A 142 10.67 -13.12 0.32
N GLU A 143 10.03 -14.11 -0.31
CA GLU A 143 10.35 -14.57 -1.68
C GLU A 143 10.51 -13.34 -2.61
N GLY A 144 11.57 -13.34 -3.44
CA GLY A 144 11.78 -12.33 -4.48
C GLY A 144 12.33 -10.95 -4.05
N ILE A 145 12.61 -10.73 -2.77
CA ILE A 145 13.31 -9.49 -2.33
C ILE A 145 14.80 -9.56 -2.64
N TYR A 146 15.36 -8.48 -3.21
CA TYR A 146 16.81 -8.35 -3.33
C TYR A 146 17.42 -8.09 -1.96
N HIS A 147 18.37 -8.93 -1.59
CA HIS A 147 19.06 -8.85 -0.32
C HIS A 147 20.49 -9.40 -0.42
N ARG A 148 21.23 -9.24 0.67
CA ARG A 148 22.55 -9.83 0.91
C ARG A 148 22.83 -9.90 2.41
N PHE A 149 23.76 -10.76 2.79
CA PHE A 149 24.21 -10.92 4.17
C PHE A 149 25.70 -10.66 4.32
N THR A 150 26.10 -10.06 5.44
CA THR A 150 27.50 -9.96 5.85
C THR A 150 27.65 -10.01 7.37
N MET A 151 28.83 -10.41 7.82
CA MET A 151 29.20 -10.37 9.22
C MET A 151 29.39 -8.92 9.67
N ASP A 152 29.18 -8.64 10.95
CA ASP A 152 29.68 -7.39 11.54
C ASP A 152 31.14 -7.54 11.98
N SER A 153 31.72 -6.48 12.58
CA SER A 153 33.10 -6.47 13.07
C SER A 153 33.45 -7.55 14.10
N ARG A 154 32.46 -8.25 14.69
CA ARG A 154 32.70 -9.39 15.61
C ARG A 154 33.02 -10.68 14.87
N ASN A 155 32.81 -10.75 13.56
CA ASN A 155 33.13 -11.90 12.69
C ASN A 155 32.59 -13.25 13.18
N PHE A 156 31.50 -13.25 13.95
CA PHE A 156 30.88 -14.47 14.47
C PHE A 156 29.36 -14.37 14.48
N THR A 157 28.69 -15.39 13.95
CA THR A 157 27.23 -15.57 13.99
C THR A 157 26.92 -17.05 14.02
N GLN A 158 26.01 -17.44 14.89
CA GLN A 158 25.36 -18.74 14.85
C GLN A 158 23.88 -18.50 14.61
N ALA A 159 23.37 -19.02 13.50
CA ALA A 159 21.99 -18.82 13.09
C ALA A 159 21.30 -20.18 12.91
N MET A 160 20.06 -20.27 13.40
CA MET A 160 19.12 -21.28 12.95
C MET A 160 18.48 -20.82 11.65
N ARG A 161 18.43 -21.71 10.66
CA ARG A 161 17.75 -21.49 9.39
C ARG A 161 16.47 -22.31 9.37
N LEU A 162 15.36 -21.70 8.97
CA LEU A 162 14.04 -22.33 8.98
C LEU A 162 13.46 -22.35 7.57
N PHE A 163 12.86 -23.48 7.17
CA PHE A 163 12.31 -23.66 5.82
C PHE A 163 10.95 -24.34 5.81
N LYS A 164 10.19 -24.09 4.73
CA LYS A 164 9.02 -24.87 4.34
C LYS A 164 9.48 -25.97 3.38
N GLY A 165 9.34 -27.23 3.78
CA GLY A 165 9.80 -28.36 3.00
C GLY A 165 11.32 -28.50 3.00
N GLU A 166 11.85 -29.17 1.98
CA GLU A 166 13.29 -29.29 1.77
C GLU A 166 13.87 -27.96 1.28
N PRO A 167 14.97 -27.47 1.86
CA PRO A 167 15.46 -26.14 1.56
C PRO A 167 16.13 -26.08 0.18
N VAL A 168 15.75 -25.07 -0.61
CA VAL A 168 16.46 -24.67 -1.83
C VAL A 168 17.29 -23.43 -1.51
N TRP A 169 18.59 -23.61 -1.29
CA TRP A 169 19.51 -22.53 -0.92
C TRP A 169 20.04 -21.71 -2.09
N THR A 170 19.68 -22.07 -3.32
CA THR A 170 20.29 -21.50 -4.52
C THR A 170 20.00 -20.00 -4.60
N PRO A 171 21.02 -19.13 -4.50
CA PRO A 171 20.83 -17.71 -4.71
C PRO A 171 20.69 -17.42 -6.20
N ILE A 172 19.75 -16.56 -6.56
CA ILE A 172 19.62 -16.03 -7.92
C ILE A 172 20.16 -14.60 -7.89
N ASN A 173 21.41 -14.46 -8.30
CA ASN A 173 22.11 -13.18 -8.28
C ASN A 173 21.42 -12.16 -9.17
N ARG A 174 21.42 -10.89 -8.76
CA ARG A 174 20.96 -9.78 -9.60
C ARG A 174 21.83 -9.65 -10.87
N PRO A 175 21.25 -9.36 -12.06
CA PRO A 175 19.83 -9.13 -12.36
C PRO A 175 18.98 -10.40 -12.37
N ALA A 176 17.80 -10.32 -11.76
CA ALA A 176 16.83 -11.42 -11.64
C ALA A 176 15.38 -10.94 -11.86
N ASP A 177 15.19 -9.82 -12.57
CA ASP A 177 13.90 -9.13 -12.69
C ASP A 177 12.85 -9.91 -13.48
N GLU A 178 13.28 -10.81 -14.36
CA GLU A 178 12.40 -11.73 -15.11
C GLU A 178 11.99 -12.97 -14.31
N ASN A 179 12.54 -13.16 -13.11
CA ASN A 179 12.21 -14.31 -12.28
C ASN A 179 10.78 -14.20 -11.73
N LEU A 180 10.04 -15.30 -11.74
CA LEU A 180 8.65 -15.35 -11.28
C LEU A 180 8.50 -14.92 -9.81
N SER A 181 9.44 -15.29 -8.95
CA SER A 181 9.45 -14.90 -7.53
C SER A 181 9.63 -13.39 -7.38
N ARG A 182 10.47 -12.77 -8.21
CA ARG A 182 10.63 -11.32 -8.25
C ARG A 182 9.38 -10.60 -8.73
N GLN A 183 8.72 -11.12 -9.77
CA GLN A 183 7.45 -10.57 -10.25
C GLN A 183 6.36 -10.64 -9.18
N ARG A 184 6.21 -11.79 -8.51
CA ARG A 184 5.27 -11.95 -7.39
C ARG A 184 5.54 -11.00 -6.22
N TYR A 185 6.82 -10.80 -5.88
CA TYR A 185 7.22 -9.82 -4.87
C TYR A 185 6.75 -8.41 -5.26
N LEU A 186 7.05 -7.99 -6.49
CA LEU A 186 6.66 -6.67 -6.98
C LEU A 186 5.14 -6.52 -6.98
N GLU A 187 4.39 -7.46 -7.55
CA GLU A 187 2.91 -7.44 -7.55
C GLU A 187 2.33 -7.29 -6.14
N ARG A 188 2.91 -8.00 -5.16
CA ARG A 188 2.41 -8.00 -3.78
C ARG A 188 2.75 -6.71 -3.03
N PHE A 189 3.98 -6.21 -3.17
CA PHE A 189 4.49 -5.13 -2.31
C PHE A 189 4.50 -3.75 -2.99
N SER A 190 4.36 -3.66 -4.32
CA SER A 190 4.10 -2.38 -5.00
C SER A 190 2.63 -1.96 -4.85
N ALA A 191 1.70 -2.92 -4.88
CA ALA A 191 0.27 -2.65 -4.70
C ALA A 191 -0.04 -2.04 -3.32
N LEU A 192 0.74 -2.39 -2.29
CA LEU A 192 0.59 -1.81 -0.94
C LEU A 192 0.95 -0.31 -0.90
N GLU A 193 1.95 0.11 -1.68
CA GLU A 193 2.33 1.52 -1.77
C GLU A 193 1.26 2.34 -2.47
N GLU A 194 0.78 1.84 -3.62
CA GLU A 194 -0.30 2.44 -4.36
C GLU A 194 -1.53 2.59 -3.46
N GLU A 195 -1.90 1.53 -2.73
CA GLU A 195 -3.01 1.57 -1.78
C GLU A 195 -2.80 2.63 -0.70
N LYS A 196 -1.61 2.69 -0.09
CA LYS A 196 -1.27 3.65 0.97
C LYS A 196 -1.37 5.10 0.47
N LEU A 197 -0.73 5.41 -0.65
CA LEU A 197 -0.74 6.76 -1.23
C LEU A 197 -2.15 7.18 -1.64
N LEU A 198 -2.92 6.24 -2.20
CA LEU A 198 -4.30 6.51 -2.62
C LEU A 198 -5.20 6.77 -1.40
N ARG A 199 -5.07 5.99 -0.32
CA ARG A 199 -5.77 6.23 0.95
C ARG A 199 -5.44 7.60 1.54
N GLU A 200 -4.16 7.98 1.56
CA GLU A 200 -3.71 9.29 2.02
C GLU A 200 -4.30 10.42 1.18
N THR A 201 -4.29 10.26 -0.15
CA THR A 201 -4.84 11.25 -1.09
C THR A 201 -6.34 11.45 -0.90
N LEU A 202 -7.12 10.36 -0.81
CA LEU A 202 -8.57 10.42 -0.64
C LEU A 202 -8.94 11.05 0.72
N ALA A 203 -8.34 10.57 1.81
CA ALA A 203 -8.61 11.10 3.14
C ALA A 203 -8.15 12.57 3.27
N GLY A 204 -6.98 12.89 2.74
CA GLY A 204 -6.44 14.26 2.73
C GLY A 204 -7.28 15.25 1.94
N SER A 205 -7.80 14.84 0.77
CA SER A 205 -8.67 15.68 -0.06
C SER A 205 -9.98 16.00 0.66
N LEU A 206 -10.64 15.01 1.25
CA LEU A 206 -11.87 15.24 2.03
C LEU A 206 -11.65 16.12 3.26
N ARG A 207 -10.51 15.98 3.95
CA ARG A 207 -10.15 16.89 5.06
C ARG A 207 -9.95 18.32 4.57
N CYS A 208 -9.30 18.51 3.42
CA CYS A 208 -9.12 19.84 2.80
C CYS A 208 -10.47 20.46 2.43
N TRP A 209 -11.33 19.70 1.76
CA TRP A 209 -12.64 20.16 1.31
C TRP A 209 -13.63 20.41 2.43
N TYR A 210 -13.49 19.72 3.56
CA TYR A 210 -14.20 20.09 4.79
C TYR A 210 -13.87 21.53 5.21
N GLN A 211 -12.58 21.92 5.19
CA GLN A 211 -12.16 23.29 5.55
C GLN A 211 -12.70 24.33 4.56
N GLN A 212 -12.93 23.95 3.30
CA GLN A 212 -13.53 24.80 2.28
C GLN A 212 -15.07 24.80 2.32
N GLY A 213 -15.69 24.00 3.20
CA GLY A 213 -17.14 23.92 3.36
C GLY A 213 -17.85 23.01 2.34
N TRP A 214 -17.11 22.21 1.58
CA TRP A 214 -17.68 21.37 0.50
C TRP A 214 -18.17 19.99 0.99
N CYS A 215 -17.73 19.54 2.16
CA CYS A 215 -18.04 18.22 2.72
C CYS A 215 -18.44 18.29 4.22
N LEU A 216 -19.33 19.23 4.57
CA LEU A 216 -19.78 19.45 5.94
C LEU A 216 -20.80 18.41 6.42
N GLY A 217 -20.93 18.21 7.73
CA GLY A 217 -22.00 17.37 8.30
C GLY A 217 -21.93 15.90 7.86
N SER A 218 -20.72 15.34 7.76
CA SER A 218 -20.43 14.00 7.24
C SER A 218 -20.74 13.78 5.75
N SER A 219 -21.15 14.82 5.01
CA SER A 219 -21.39 14.74 3.56
C SER A 219 -20.10 14.52 2.76
N GLY A 220 -20.29 14.28 1.47
CA GLY A 220 -19.22 14.01 0.52
C GLY A 220 -18.60 12.63 0.68
N SER A 221 -17.99 12.16 -0.40
CA SER A 221 -17.35 10.85 -0.45
C SER A 221 -16.36 10.83 -1.61
N MET A 222 -15.38 9.93 -1.54
CA MET A 222 -14.47 9.69 -2.65
C MET A 222 -14.29 8.19 -2.85
N ALA A 223 -14.07 7.82 -4.10
CA ALA A 223 -13.60 6.49 -4.45
C ALA A 223 -12.55 6.53 -5.56
N ALA A 224 -11.64 5.56 -5.55
CA ALA A 224 -10.65 5.41 -6.61
C ALA A 224 -10.28 3.94 -6.83
N LEU A 225 -10.05 3.55 -8.08
CA LEU A 225 -9.63 2.21 -8.46
C LEU A 225 -8.18 1.95 -8.04
N LEU A 226 -7.94 0.77 -7.47
CA LEU A 226 -6.63 0.30 -7.02
C LEU A 226 -6.06 -0.73 -8.02
N GLY A 227 -4.84 -0.50 -8.48
CA GLY A 227 -4.12 -1.38 -9.41
C GLY A 227 -3.97 -0.76 -10.80
N PRO A 228 -3.43 -1.51 -11.77
CA PRO A 228 -3.04 -0.96 -13.06
C PRO A 228 -4.24 -0.54 -13.92
N GLU A 229 -4.02 0.42 -14.82
CA GLU A 229 -5.06 0.95 -15.72
C GLU A 229 -5.69 -0.12 -16.62
N CYS A 230 -4.93 -1.13 -17.01
CA CYS A 230 -5.41 -2.23 -17.84
C CYS A 230 -6.40 -3.15 -17.11
N ASN A 231 -6.45 -3.13 -15.77
CA ASN A 231 -7.38 -3.94 -15.01
C ASN A 231 -8.75 -3.24 -14.92
N ARG A 232 -9.65 -3.62 -15.82
CA ARG A 232 -11.04 -3.13 -15.86
C ARG A 232 -11.89 -3.56 -14.66
N ASN A 233 -11.44 -4.56 -13.92
CA ASN A 233 -12.13 -5.10 -12.74
C ASN A 233 -11.38 -4.77 -11.44
N ALA A 234 -10.50 -3.76 -11.48
CA ALA A 234 -9.80 -3.28 -10.30
C ALA A 234 -10.80 -2.98 -9.16
N PRO A 235 -10.52 -3.39 -7.93
CA PRO A 235 -11.33 -2.99 -6.80
C PRO A 235 -11.17 -1.49 -6.55
N MET A 236 -12.12 -0.87 -5.86
CA MET A 236 -12.05 0.53 -5.47
C MET A 236 -11.79 0.68 -3.98
N LEU A 237 -10.94 1.64 -3.62
CA LEU A 237 -10.96 2.24 -2.29
C LEU A 237 -12.16 3.18 -2.21
N VAL A 238 -12.92 3.11 -1.12
CA VAL A 238 -14.10 3.95 -0.88
C VAL A 238 -14.15 4.43 0.57
N THR A 239 -14.57 5.68 0.75
CA THR A 239 -14.65 6.32 2.06
C THR A 239 -15.86 5.85 2.88
N PRO A 240 -15.77 5.85 4.23
CA PRO A 240 -16.87 5.45 5.10
C PRO A 240 -18.03 6.46 5.09
N SER A 241 -19.23 5.98 5.42
CA SER A 241 -20.42 6.83 5.69
C SER A 241 -20.40 7.40 7.10
N GLY A 242 -21.00 8.58 7.29
CA GLY A 242 -21.28 9.15 8.62
C GLY A 242 -20.07 9.59 9.44
N VAL A 243 -18.86 9.53 8.87
CA VAL A 243 -17.62 9.98 9.54
C VAL A 243 -17.44 11.48 9.34
N PRO A 244 -17.15 12.26 10.41
CA PRO A 244 -16.72 13.64 10.30
C PRO A 244 -15.47 13.74 9.43
N LYS A 245 -15.56 14.43 8.29
CA LYS A 245 -14.53 14.38 7.24
C LYS A 245 -13.19 14.93 7.69
N GLU A 246 -13.19 15.86 8.64
CA GLU A 246 -11.99 16.40 9.27
C GLU A 246 -11.22 15.38 10.14
N GLN A 247 -11.87 14.30 10.57
CA GLN A 247 -11.29 13.24 11.40
C GLN A 247 -11.01 11.93 10.63
N LEU A 248 -11.31 11.91 9.33
CA LEU A 248 -11.14 10.73 8.49
C LEU A 248 -9.66 10.35 8.39
N ALA A 249 -9.30 9.13 8.79
CA ALA A 249 -7.95 8.60 8.65
C ALA A 249 -7.81 7.71 7.39
N PRO A 250 -6.60 7.58 6.80
CA PRO A 250 -6.36 6.70 5.65
C PRO A 250 -6.78 5.23 5.89
N GLU A 251 -6.68 4.74 7.12
CA GLU A 251 -7.03 3.36 7.50
C GLU A 251 -8.54 3.14 7.62
N ASP A 252 -9.34 4.23 7.64
CA ASP A 252 -10.80 4.17 7.75
C ASP A 252 -11.49 3.84 6.41
N LEU A 253 -10.74 3.75 5.30
CA LEU A 253 -11.28 3.44 3.97
C LEU A 253 -11.48 1.93 3.77
N PHE A 254 -12.54 1.57 3.05
CA PHE A 254 -12.85 0.21 2.63
C PHE A 254 -12.24 -0.11 1.27
N LEU A 255 -11.90 -1.38 1.03
CA LEU A 255 -11.66 -1.90 -0.31
C LEU A 255 -12.89 -2.69 -0.76
N GLN A 256 -13.50 -2.28 -1.86
CA GLN A 256 -14.75 -2.83 -2.37
C GLN A 256 -14.59 -3.29 -3.83
N SER A 257 -15.19 -4.42 -4.17
CA SER A 257 -15.30 -4.89 -5.54
C SER A 257 -16.30 -4.04 -6.31
N ILE A 258 -15.93 -3.60 -7.52
CA ILE A 258 -16.89 -2.92 -8.40
C ILE A 258 -17.89 -3.89 -9.03
N LEU A 259 -17.59 -5.19 -9.11
CA LEU A 259 -18.43 -6.17 -9.82
C LEU A 259 -19.71 -6.49 -9.04
N GLY A 260 -19.58 -6.87 -7.77
CA GLY A 260 -20.69 -7.28 -6.90
C GLY A 260 -20.89 -6.44 -5.64
N ASN A 261 -20.13 -5.36 -5.46
CA ASN A 261 -20.14 -4.48 -4.27
C ASN A 261 -19.71 -5.16 -2.96
N GLU A 262 -19.10 -6.34 -3.02
CA GLU A 262 -18.56 -7.02 -1.85
C GLU A 262 -17.33 -6.30 -1.28
N LEU A 263 -17.21 -6.29 0.05
CA LEU A 263 -16.06 -5.71 0.75
C LEU A 263 -14.92 -6.73 0.76
N LEU A 264 -13.80 -6.36 0.14
CA LEU A 264 -12.57 -7.16 0.07
C LEU A 264 -11.66 -6.90 1.28
N LYS A 265 -11.70 -5.68 1.83
CA LYS A 265 -10.96 -5.28 3.03
C LYS A 265 -11.77 -4.24 3.80
N VAL A 266 -11.92 -4.46 5.10
CA VAL A 266 -12.60 -3.54 6.02
C VAL A 266 -11.57 -2.83 6.91
N PRO A 267 -11.85 -1.59 7.36
CA PRO A 267 -11.04 -0.91 8.37
C PRO A 267 -10.89 -1.76 9.64
N PRO A 268 -9.73 -1.71 10.31
CA PRO A 268 -9.55 -2.39 11.58
C PRO A 268 -10.47 -1.79 12.66
N ALA A 269 -11.03 -2.65 13.52
CA ALA A 269 -11.80 -2.20 14.66
C ALA A 269 -10.93 -1.37 15.62
N ARG A 270 -11.41 -0.20 16.03
CA ARG A 270 -10.73 0.69 16.98
C ARG A 270 -11.47 0.67 18.32
N PRO A 271 -10.81 0.35 19.44
CA PRO A 271 -11.45 0.37 20.75
C PRO A 271 -12.12 1.72 21.04
N GLY A 272 -13.38 1.69 21.47
CA GLY A 272 -14.14 2.90 21.81
C GLY A 272 -14.69 3.70 20.62
N ARG A 273 -14.55 3.20 19.38
CA ARG A 273 -15.22 3.78 18.20
C ARG A 273 -16.29 2.84 17.65
N PRO A 274 -17.44 3.37 17.17
CA PRO A 274 -18.42 2.56 16.45
C PRO A 274 -17.81 1.91 15.21
N GLU A 275 -18.37 0.76 14.82
CA GLU A 275 -18.01 0.12 13.56
C GLU A 275 -18.37 1.03 12.38
N LEU A 276 -17.42 1.22 11.48
CA LEU A 276 -17.62 2.03 10.29
C LEU A 276 -18.51 1.30 9.29
N LYS A 277 -19.30 2.06 8.54
CA LYS A 277 -20.10 1.56 7.43
C LYS A 277 -19.57 2.12 6.12
N VAL A 278 -19.67 1.33 5.06
CA VAL A 278 -19.38 1.82 3.70
C VAL A 278 -20.35 2.95 3.32
N SER A 279 -19.89 3.91 2.53
CA SER A 279 -20.72 4.99 1.99
C SER A 279 -21.83 4.45 1.08
N ASP A 280 -23.02 5.04 1.18
CA ASP A 280 -24.16 4.76 0.29
C ASP A 280 -23.85 5.12 -1.19
N SER A 281 -22.78 5.89 -1.42
CA SER A 281 -22.31 6.25 -2.75
C SER A 281 -21.58 5.09 -3.44
N GLY A 282 -21.24 4.02 -2.71
CA GLY A 282 -20.48 2.87 -3.22
C GLY A 282 -21.10 2.23 -4.48
N PRO A 283 -22.39 1.82 -4.46
CA PRO A 283 -23.07 1.29 -5.65
C PRO A 283 -23.08 2.25 -6.84
N LEU A 284 -23.22 3.56 -6.59
CA LEU A 284 -23.18 4.58 -7.64
C LEU A 284 -21.78 4.69 -8.24
N PHE A 285 -20.74 4.76 -7.41
CA PHE A 285 -19.36 4.78 -7.87
C PHE A 285 -19.00 3.54 -8.70
N ALA A 286 -19.39 2.35 -8.24
CA ALA A 286 -19.18 1.11 -8.98
C ALA A 286 -19.88 1.12 -10.36
N ALA A 287 -21.09 1.69 -10.44
CA ALA A 287 -21.80 1.89 -11.71
C ALA A 287 -21.06 2.85 -12.65
N VAL A 288 -20.56 3.98 -12.14
CA VAL A 288 -19.78 4.95 -12.93
C VAL A 288 -18.49 4.31 -13.46
N PHE A 289 -17.73 3.59 -12.63
CA PHE A 289 -16.48 2.93 -13.06
C PHE A 289 -16.74 1.88 -14.16
N LYS A 290 -17.88 1.20 -14.13
CA LYS A 290 -18.27 0.24 -15.19
C LYS A 290 -18.62 0.95 -16.51
N GLU A 291 -19.30 2.08 -16.44
CA GLU A 291 -19.76 2.82 -17.63
C GLU A 291 -18.66 3.70 -18.25
N ARG A 292 -17.73 4.22 -17.45
CA ARG A 292 -16.64 5.12 -17.88
C ARG A 292 -15.26 4.51 -17.59
N PRO A 293 -14.70 3.69 -18.51
CA PRO A 293 -13.38 3.07 -18.33
C PRO A 293 -12.21 4.07 -18.22
N ASP A 294 -12.40 5.31 -18.66
CA ASP A 294 -11.44 6.40 -18.55
C ASP A 294 -11.42 7.05 -17.17
N VAL A 295 -12.40 6.75 -16.31
CA VAL A 295 -12.51 7.28 -14.95
C VAL A 295 -11.93 6.27 -13.96
N ARG A 296 -10.99 6.73 -13.12
CA ARG A 296 -10.39 5.92 -12.05
C ARG A 296 -10.49 6.55 -10.67
N ALA A 297 -11.04 7.76 -10.57
CA ALA A 297 -11.42 8.35 -9.30
C ALA A 297 -12.67 9.21 -9.45
N ILE A 298 -13.50 9.21 -8.40
CA ILE A 298 -14.76 9.93 -8.31
C ILE A 298 -14.77 10.71 -7.00
N CYS A 299 -15.17 11.98 -7.09
CA CYS A 299 -15.33 12.85 -5.94
C CYS A 299 -16.80 13.27 -5.84
N HIS A 300 -17.35 13.23 -4.64
CA HIS A 300 -18.69 13.72 -4.36
C HIS A 300 -18.60 14.86 -3.35
N ILE A 301 -19.10 16.05 -3.74
CA ILE A 301 -19.10 17.26 -2.91
C ILE A 301 -20.51 17.84 -2.83
N HIS A 302 -20.78 18.53 -1.72
CA HIS A 302 -22.03 19.22 -1.39
C HIS A 302 -21.78 20.72 -1.23
N SER A 303 -20.93 21.29 -2.11
CA SER A 303 -20.60 22.71 -2.02
C SER A 303 -21.82 23.58 -2.35
N VAL A 304 -21.92 24.74 -1.69
CA VAL A 304 -23.01 25.69 -1.95
C VAL A 304 -23.02 26.13 -3.41
N ALA A 305 -21.83 26.34 -4.01
CA ALA A 305 -21.68 26.68 -5.41
C ALA A 305 -22.29 25.63 -6.34
N SER A 306 -21.97 24.33 -6.15
CA SER A 306 -22.55 23.26 -6.97
C SER A 306 -24.07 23.17 -6.85
N VAL A 307 -24.60 23.36 -5.63
CA VAL A 307 -26.06 23.35 -5.38
C VAL A 307 -26.75 24.52 -6.07
N LEU A 308 -26.18 25.73 -5.98
CA LEU A 308 -26.76 26.93 -6.59
C LEU A 308 -26.64 26.92 -8.12
N ALA A 309 -25.51 26.48 -8.67
CA ALA A 309 -25.33 26.31 -10.12
C ALA A 309 -26.39 25.35 -10.69
N ALA A 310 -26.56 24.18 -10.06
CA ALA A 310 -27.57 23.21 -10.46
C ALA A 310 -29.01 23.73 -10.31
N ARG A 311 -29.27 24.58 -9.31
CA ARG A 311 -30.61 25.16 -9.06
C ARG A 311 -30.95 26.29 -10.03
N ASN A 312 -29.98 27.13 -10.38
CA ASN A 312 -30.18 28.32 -11.20
C ASN A 312 -30.12 28.04 -12.71
N CYS A 313 -29.51 26.93 -13.12
CA CYS A 313 -29.55 26.51 -14.52
C CYS A 313 -30.95 25.99 -14.90
N THR A 314 -31.60 26.65 -15.86
CA THR A 314 -32.94 26.26 -16.34
C THR A 314 -32.92 25.02 -17.21
N ASP A 315 -31.81 24.79 -17.91
CA ASP A 315 -31.59 23.63 -18.75
C ASP A 315 -31.11 22.42 -17.95
N ASP A 316 -31.12 21.24 -18.56
CA ASP A 316 -30.59 20.01 -17.96
C ASP A 316 -29.07 19.83 -18.22
N VAL A 317 -28.41 20.85 -18.78
CA VAL A 317 -26.95 20.88 -19.00
C VAL A 317 -26.45 22.29 -18.73
N LEU A 318 -25.54 22.43 -17.76
CA LEU A 318 -24.80 23.66 -17.54
C LEU A 318 -23.72 23.79 -18.62
N ARG A 319 -23.71 24.90 -19.36
CA ARG A 319 -22.71 25.21 -20.37
C ARG A 319 -21.91 26.43 -19.96
N VAL A 320 -20.59 26.31 -20.00
CA VAL A 320 -19.67 27.39 -19.63
C VAL A 320 -18.55 27.50 -20.67
N SER A 321 -18.31 28.71 -21.17
CA SER A 321 -17.18 29.06 -22.03
C SER A 321 -16.40 30.22 -21.41
N ASP A 322 -15.25 30.57 -21.99
CA ASP A 322 -14.51 31.80 -21.69
C ASP A 322 -14.00 31.93 -20.24
N LEU A 323 -13.78 30.81 -19.55
CA LEU A 323 -13.13 30.76 -18.23
C LEU A 323 -11.84 29.95 -18.30
N GLU A 324 -10.72 30.55 -17.88
CA GLU A 324 -9.39 29.92 -17.88
C GLU A 324 -9.36 28.57 -17.13
N MET A 325 -10.20 28.43 -16.10
CA MET A 325 -10.28 27.23 -15.26
C MET A 325 -10.76 25.98 -16.00
N ILE A 326 -11.42 26.10 -17.17
CA ILE A 326 -11.83 24.94 -17.97
C ILE A 326 -10.62 24.14 -18.49
N LYS A 327 -9.44 24.78 -18.62
CA LYS A 327 -8.19 24.11 -19.03
C LYS A 327 -7.72 23.08 -18.02
N GLY A 328 -8.05 23.26 -16.73
CA GLY A 328 -7.80 22.27 -15.69
C GLY A 328 -8.54 20.95 -15.91
N LEU A 329 -9.60 20.96 -16.72
CA LEU A 329 -10.42 19.81 -17.11
C LEU A 329 -9.95 19.18 -18.45
N GLY A 330 -8.86 19.69 -19.04
CA GLY A 330 -8.38 19.26 -20.35
C GLY A 330 -9.17 19.82 -21.54
N ILE A 331 -10.00 20.83 -21.30
CA ILE A 331 -10.77 21.54 -22.34
C ILE A 331 -9.90 22.70 -22.87
N ALA A 332 -9.89 22.93 -24.18
CA ALA A 332 -9.20 24.08 -24.77
C ALA A 332 -9.78 25.40 -24.21
N GLY A 333 -9.00 26.48 -24.20
CA GLY A 333 -9.43 27.76 -23.62
C GLY A 333 -10.64 28.40 -24.32
N ASP A 334 -10.84 28.07 -25.59
CA ASP A 334 -11.99 28.43 -26.43
C ASP A 334 -13.06 27.33 -26.48
N GLY A 335 -12.87 26.24 -25.72
CA GLY A 335 -13.81 25.13 -25.62
C GLY A 335 -15.01 25.47 -24.73
N ILE A 336 -16.02 24.60 -24.81
CA ILE A 336 -17.24 24.71 -24.00
C ILE A 336 -17.27 23.53 -23.02
N LEU A 337 -17.31 23.85 -21.73
CA LEU A 337 -17.60 22.88 -20.68
C LEU A 337 -19.10 22.58 -20.68
N GLU A 338 -19.45 21.29 -20.78
CA GLU A 338 -20.80 20.80 -20.56
C GLU A 338 -20.87 19.92 -19.31
N VAL A 339 -21.73 20.28 -18.37
CA VAL A 339 -22.00 19.51 -17.14
C VAL A 339 -23.48 19.15 -17.08
N PRO A 340 -23.87 17.90 -17.34
CA PRO A 340 -25.26 17.46 -17.22
C PRO A 340 -25.78 17.61 -15.78
N ILE A 341 -27.06 17.92 -15.67
CA ILE A 341 -27.77 18.16 -14.42
C ILE A 341 -28.92 17.16 -14.30
N ILE A 342 -28.92 16.37 -13.22
CA ILE A 342 -29.98 15.41 -12.92
C ILE A 342 -30.81 15.84 -11.71
N ARG A 343 -32.04 15.32 -11.62
CA ARG A 343 -32.90 15.50 -10.45
C ARG A 343 -32.38 14.68 -9.28
N ASN A 344 -32.49 15.23 -8.07
CA ASN A 344 -32.17 14.49 -6.86
C ASN A 344 -33.22 13.41 -6.56
N MET A 345 -32.78 12.38 -5.85
CA MET A 345 -33.60 11.28 -5.37
C MET A 345 -33.48 11.18 -3.83
N PRO A 346 -34.44 10.53 -3.14
CA PRO A 346 -34.39 10.37 -1.69
C PRO A 346 -33.15 9.60 -1.20
N THR A 347 -32.66 8.66 -2.01
CA THR A 347 -31.45 7.87 -1.70
C THR A 347 -30.47 7.86 -2.87
N GLU A 348 -29.17 7.73 -2.58
CA GLU A 348 -28.13 7.71 -3.61
C GLU A 348 -28.23 6.53 -4.59
N PRO A 349 -28.58 5.30 -4.17
CA PRO A 349 -28.78 4.19 -5.12
C PRO A 349 -29.86 4.46 -6.18
N GLU A 350 -30.88 5.26 -5.85
CA GLU A 350 -31.94 5.64 -6.80
C GLU A 350 -31.45 6.63 -7.88
N LEU A 351 -30.30 7.28 -7.69
CA LEU A 351 -29.70 8.17 -8.71
C LEU A 351 -29.06 7.39 -9.87
N VAL A 352 -28.68 6.11 -9.65
CA VAL A 352 -27.88 5.32 -10.59
C VAL A 352 -28.43 5.33 -12.03
N PRO A 353 -29.73 5.07 -12.28
CA PRO A 353 -30.26 5.08 -13.65
C PRO A 353 -30.09 6.43 -14.35
N ALA A 354 -30.31 7.54 -13.63
CA ALA A 354 -30.18 8.89 -14.18
C ALA A 354 -28.71 9.26 -14.43
N VAL A 355 -27.80 8.86 -13.53
CA VAL A 355 -26.36 9.02 -13.70
C VAL A 355 -25.87 8.28 -14.94
N ILE A 356 -26.22 7.00 -15.08
CA ILE A 356 -25.80 6.20 -16.25
C ILE A 356 -26.35 6.78 -17.56
N LYS A 357 -27.60 7.24 -17.55
CA LYS A 357 -28.18 7.92 -18.72
C LYS A 357 -27.38 9.18 -19.09
N ALA A 358 -27.09 10.04 -18.11
CA ALA A 358 -26.32 11.26 -18.32
C ALA A 358 -24.89 10.98 -18.83
N LEU A 359 -24.23 9.93 -18.32
CA LEU A 359 -22.90 9.51 -18.80
C LEU A 359 -22.93 9.02 -20.26
N LYS A 360 -24.01 8.36 -20.70
CA LYS A 360 -24.16 7.92 -22.09
C LYS A 360 -24.44 9.07 -23.04
N GLU A 361 -25.24 10.04 -22.61
CA GLU A 361 -25.59 11.23 -23.40
C GLU A 361 -24.42 12.23 -23.45
N HIS A 362 -23.61 12.28 -22.39
CA HIS A 362 -22.43 13.16 -22.27
C HIS A 362 -21.17 12.37 -21.87
N PRO A 363 -20.60 11.57 -22.80
CA PRO A 363 -19.49 10.65 -22.50
C PRO A 363 -18.19 11.34 -22.10
N SER A 364 -18.03 12.62 -22.42
CA SER A 364 -16.85 13.43 -22.06
C SER A 364 -17.09 14.37 -20.88
N ALA A 365 -18.28 14.33 -20.26
CA ALA A 365 -18.58 15.20 -19.13
C ALA A 365 -17.60 14.93 -17.96
N PRO A 366 -16.98 15.97 -17.38
CA PRO A 366 -16.08 15.83 -16.24
C PRO A 366 -16.84 15.70 -14.91
N ALA A 367 -18.15 15.99 -14.90
CA ALA A 367 -18.99 15.88 -13.73
C ALA A 367 -20.48 15.71 -14.09
N ILE A 368 -21.28 15.34 -13.09
CA ILE A 368 -22.74 15.43 -13.09
C ILE A 368 -23.15 16.28 -11.89
N LEU A 369 -23.98 17.28 -12.11
CA LEU A 369 -24.65 18.04 -11.06
C LEU A 369 -25.97 17.37 -10.67
N VAL A 370 -26.28 17.38 -9.38
CA VAL A 370 -27.53 16.85 -8.82
C VAL A 370 -28.28 18.00 -8.16
N ARG A 371 -29.44 18.38 -8.71
CA ARG A 371 -30.20 19.56 -8.25
C ARG A 371 -30.52 19.47 -6.75
N ASN A 372 -30.23 20.52 -5.99
CA ASN A 372 -30.46 20.58 -4.53
C ASN A 372 -29.64 19.55 -3.71
N HIS A 373 -28.53 19.05 -4.25
CA HIS A 373 -27.71 18.04 -3.59
C HIS A 373 -26.22 18.37 -3.69
N GLY A 374 -25.66 18.39 -4.89
CA GLY A 374 -24.22 18.60 -5.06
C GLY A 374 -23.71 18.14 -6.42
N ALA A 375 -22.47 17.66 -6.46
CA ALA A 375 -21.82 17.22 -7.69
C ALA A 375 -21.11 15.86 -7.52
N TYR A 376 -21.09 15.08 -8.61
CA TYR A 376 -20.22 13.92 -8.80
C TYR A 376 -19.19 14.27 -9.87
N ILE A 377 -17.91 14.33 -9.51
CA ILE A 377 -16.80 14.75 -10.37
C ILE A 377 -15.91 13.55 -10.68
N PHE A 378 -15.44 13.46 -11.92
CA PHE A 378 -14.69 12.32 -12.43
C PHE A 378 -13.26 12.69 -12.79
N GLY A 379 -12.33 11.76 -12.61
CA GLY A 379 -10.96 11.92 -13.06
C GLY A 379 -10.29 10.60 -13.41
N ARG A 380 -9.29 10.67 -14.29
CA ARG A 380 -8.48 9.51 -14.71
C ARG A 380 -7.58 8.94 -13.59
N ASN A 381 -7.41 9.67 -12.51
CA ASN A 381 -6.77 9.26 -11.26
C ASN A 381 -7.20 10.22 -10.13
N ALA A 382 -6.84 9.91 -8.88
CA ALA A 382 -7.26 10.71 -7.72
C ALA A 382 -6.80 12.18 -7.77
N GLU A 383 -5.57 12.43 -8.23
CA GLU A 383 -5.04 13.79 -8.38
C GLU A 383 -5.84 14.60 -9.41
N LYS A 384 -6.16 14.02 -10.57
CA LYS A 384 -6.95 14.67 -11.60
C LYS A 384 -8.40 14.87 -11.19
N ALA A 385 -8.99 13.93 -10.45
CA ALA A 385 -10.32 14.12 -9.89
C ALA A 385 -10.35 15.27 -8.85
N LYS A 386 -9.29 15.39 -8.04
CA LYS A 386 -9.12 16.52 -7.10
C LYS A 386 -9.00 17.86 -7.84
N ILE A 387 -8.11 17.96 -8.82
CA ILE A 387 -7.95 19.17 -9.64
C ILE A 387 -9.26 19.54 -10.32
N ALA A 388 -9.95 18.56 -10.91
CA ALA A 388 -11.25 18.78 -11.56
C ALA A 388 -12.30 19.29 -10.57
N THR A 389 -12.33 18.75 -9.35
CA THR A 389 -13.24 19.20 -8.29
C THR A 389 -12.99 20.67 -7.93
N GLU A 390 -11.73 21.07 -7.79
CA GLU A 390 -11.35 22.45 -7.47
C GLU A 390 -11.66 23.42 -8.62
N CYS A 391 -11.40 23.02 -9.87
CA CYS A 391 -11.73 23.83 -11.04
C CYS A 391 -13.24 23.99 -11.20
N LEU A 392 -14.00 22.91 -11.03
CA LEU A 392 -15.45 22.94 -11.18
C LEU A 392 -16.12 23.74 -10.06
N ASP A 393 -15.69 23.61 -8.81
CA ASP A 393 -16.24 24.43 -7.73
C ASP A 393 -16.01 25.93 -7.96
N PHE A 394 -14.82 26.31 -8.46
CA PHE A 394 -14.58 27.69 -8.90
C PHE A 394 -15.53 28.13 -10.01
N ILE A 395 -15.76 27.27 -11.03
CA ILE A 395 -16.64 27.58 -12.16
C ILE A 395 -18.11 27.69 -11.73
N PHE A 396 -18.51 27.01 -10.65
CA PHE A 396 -19.87 27.04 -10.13
C PHE A 396 -20.18 28.26 -9.27
N GLN A 397 -19.16 29.01 -8.83
CA GLN A 397 -19.31 30.28 -8.10
C GLN A 397 -19.69 31.40 -9.05
#